data_AF-A0A0G0GCD8-F1
#
_entry.id   AF-A0A0G0GCD8-F1
#
_cell.length_a   1.000
_cell.length_b   1.000
_cell.length_c   1.000
_cell.angle_alpha   90.00
_cell.angle_beta   90.00
_cell.angle_gamma   90.00
#
_symmetry.space_group_name_H-M   'P 1'
#
loop_
_entity.id
_entity.type
_entity.pdbx_description
1 polymer ?
#
loop_
_entity_poly.entity_id
_entity_poly.type
_entity_poly.pdbx_seq_one_letter_code
_entity_poly.pdbx_strand_id
1 'polypeptide(L)'
;PALSLFNDNTIGSENCEYTQDFAFGKNCYMCMVAWRIQDCMYVCYSADTKDTVDSMDILGTGEGLYESIFDEKCFGCRNVYYSSALINCSFCYDCSGCEFCFLCVNLRNKKYCIKNVQYTKEEYEKILAFYELETFGGSEKAKREFENFILTKPRKYAFFRNCVNCIGDKLTNSKNSKYVFNTRKAENSKYLENGDTQKDSYDLCIGGELSECYEGLTPDHSNRALFTIYTWKSVNILYSESCQSSKNCFGCVALKYGEYSIFNKQYTKEEYFKLKKKIIEHMKNGGEWGEFFPMKYSPFAYNESMANLSFPMTKNEIINSGLCFQDNLQQTKGKTTLKEIPDNINDISDNILNEILECTKCKRNYKITPNEFSFYKKWRIPVPRNCFFCRLEKRFSLRTLSSVWHRKCMKEGCKNEFETAYAPDRPEIIYCENCYQKEVY
;
A
#
# COMPACT_ATOMS: atom_id res chain seq x y z
N PRO A 1 10.89 -2.36 24.25
CA PRO A 1 11.82 -2.48 23.09
C PRO A 1 11.04 -3.02 21.88
N ALA A 2 11.02 -2.27 20.77
CA ALA A 2 10.42 -2.75 19.53
C ALA A 2 11.25 -3.96 19.04
N LEU A 3 10.62 -5.13 19.00
CA LEU A 3 11.25 -6.41 18.70
C LEU A 3 11.71 -6.41 17.23
N SER A 4 13.02 -6.41 17.01
CA SER A 4 13.62 -6.32 15.67
C SER A 4 13.49 -7.63 14.88
N LEU A 5 13.03 -7.54 13.63
CA LEU A 5 13.09 -8.60 12.60
C LEU A 5 12.21 -9.83 12.89
N PHE A 6 10.88 -9.69 12.81
CA PHE A 6 9.95 -10.80 13.05
C PHE A 6 9.18 -11.29 11.80
N ASN A 7 8.88 -12.60 11.84
CA ASN A 7 8.52 -13.50 10.75
C ASN A 7 7.97 -14.77 11.42
N ASP A 8 6.84 -15.30 10.95
CA ASP A 8 6.09 -16.40 11.60
C ASP A 8 5.24 -17.15 10.56
N ASN A 9 5.18 -18.48 10.46
CA ASN A 9 6.23 -19.50 10.56
C ASN A 9 5.95 -20.51 9.42
N THR A 10 6.90 -21.23 8.82
CA THR A 10 8.16 -21.74 9.36
C THR A 10 9.39 -21.43 8.47
N ILE A 11 9.87 -20.18 8.58
CA ILE A 11 11.25 -19.72 8.31
C ILE A 11 11.71 -19.55 6.84
N GLY A 12 12.26 -18.36 6.57
CA GLY A 12 13.12 -18.02 5.41
C GLY A 12 13.39 -16.51 5.37
N SER A 13 14.67 -16.09 5.41
CA SER A 13 15.13 -14.68 5.43
C SER A 13 16.64 -14.56 5.15
N GLU A 14 17.08 -14.04 3.99
CA GLU A 14 18.51 -13.74 3.72
C GLU A 14 18.68 -12.60 2.66
N ASN A 15 18.94 -11.32 2.95
CA ASN A 15 18.70 -10.53 4.15
C ASN A 15 17.59 -9.49 3.86
N CYS A 16 17.16 -8.70 4.85
CA CYS A 16 16.06 -7.74 4.71
C CYS A 16 16.36 -6.43 5.49
N GLU A 17 16.69 -5.33 4.80
CA GLU A 17 17.26 -4.10 5.38
C GLU A 17 16.36 -2.86 5.21
N TYR A 18 15.47 -2.48 6.13
CA TYR A 18 14.95 -3.21 7.27
C TYR A 18 13.43 -3.20 7.14
N THR A 19 12.81 -4.35 7.38
CA THR A 19 11.40 -4.61 7.07
C THR A 19 10.53 -4.69 8.31
N GLN A 20 9.25 -4.41 8.17
CA GLN A 20 8.22 -4.67 9.17
C GLN A 20 6.92 -4.88 8.39
N ASP A 21 6.12 -5.94 8.54
CA ASP A 21 6.08 -7.06 9.49
C ASP A 21 5.62 -8.31 8.72
N PHE A 22 6.53 -9.15 8.19
CA PHE A 22 6.13 -10.26 7.30
C PHE A 22 7.21 -11.34 7.04
N ALA A 23 6.78 -12.44 6.42
CA ALA A 23 7.59 -13.60 6.03
C ALA A 23 7.35 -13.98 4.55
N PHE A 24 8.01 -14.97 3.93
CA PHE A 24 9.41 -15.42 4.07
C PHE A 24 10.18 -14.84 2.87
N GLY A 25 11.48 -14.55 2.97
CA GLY A 25 12.17 -13.76 1.95
C GLY A 25 13.69 -13.84 1.77
N LYS A 26 14.20 -12.97 0.89
CA LYS A 26 15.61 -12.71 0.59
C LYS A 26 15.82 -11.31 -0.02
N ASN A 27 17.03 -10.77 0.10
CA ASN A 27 17.59 -9.51 -0.45
C ASN A 27 16.68 -8.26 -0.49
N CYS A 28 15.83 -8.05 0.52
CA CYS A 28 14.89 -6.92 0.51
C CYS A 28 15.43 -5.64 1.16
N TYR A 29 14.87 -4.47 0.81
CA TYR A 29 15.25 -3.18 1.38
C TYR A 29 14.02 -2.29 1.66
N MET A 30 13.85 -1.84 2.91
CA MET A 30 12.75 -0.95 3.34
C MET A 30 11.33 -1.38 2.90
N CYS A 31 10.97 -2.68 2.99
CA CYS A 31 9.60 -3.14 2.71
C CYS A 31 8.72 -3.08 3.97
N MET A 32 7.61 -2.37 3.86
CA MET A 32 6.57 -2.17 4.86
C MET A 32 5.38 -3.11 4.58
N VAL A 33 5.56 -4.37 4.97
CA VAL A 33 4.59 -5.49 4.94
C VAL A 33 4.31 -6.11 3.57
N ALA A 34 4.30 -7.46 3.53
CA ALA A 34 4.01 -8.34 2.40
C ALA A 34 3.65 -9.76 2.94
N TRP A 35 3.66 -10.89 2.17
CA TRP A 35 3.73 -12.24 2.80
C TRP A 35 4.24 -13.50 2.02
N ARG A 36 4.93 -13.38 0.88
CA ARG A 36 6.09 -14.25 0.45
C ARG A 36 6.86 -13.50 -0.64
N ILE A 37 8.20 -13.49 -0.60
CA ILE A 37 8.97 -12.50 -1.36
C ILE A 37 10.37 -12.96 -1.81
N GLN A 38 10.95 -12.22 -2.75
CA GLN A 38 12.40 -12.16 -2.96
C GLN A 38 12.82 -10.83 -3.61
N ASP A 39 14.00 -10.32 -3.27
CA ASP A 39 14.72 -9.27 -4.01
C ASP A 39 13.87 -7.98 -4.26
N CYS A 40 13.03 -7.58 -3.29
CA CYS A 40 12.08 -6.47 -3.38
C CYS A 40 12.43 -5.29 -2.46
N MET A 41 12.08 -4.07 -2.86
CA MET A 41 12.40 -2.85 -2.13
C MET A 41 11.22 -1.86 -2.08
N TYR A 42 11.09 -1.13 -0.97
CA TYR A 42 10.15 0.01 -0.82
C TYR A 42 8.65 -0.33 -1.02
N VAL A 43 8.25 -1.59 -0.78
CA VAL A 43 6.88 -2.12 -0.94
C VAL A 43 6.02 -1.86 0.29
N CYS A 44 4.75 -1.46 0.14
CA CYS A 44 3.72 -1.52 1.18
C CYS A 44 2.31 -1.55 0.57
N TYR A 45 1.43 -2.55 0.70
CA TYR A 45 1.50 -3.91 1.24
C TYR A 45 1.66 -5.00 0.15
N SER A 46 1.79 -6.28 0.50
CA SER A 46 1.81 -7.39 -0.48
C SER A 46 1.46 -8.81 0.05
N ALA A 47 1.32 -9.78 -0.86
CA ALA A 47 1.54 -11.23 -0.71
C ALA A 47 1.25 -11.83 -2.10
N ASP A 48 2.18 -12.07 -3.05
CA ASP A 48 3.60 -12.46 -2.98
C ASP A 48 4.40 -11.90 -4.19
N THR A 49 5.74 -11.64 -4.10
CA THR A 49 6.47 -10.86 -5.15
C THR A 49 7.99 -11.11 -5.33
N LYS A 50 8.54 -10.95 -6.56
CA LYS A 50 10.01 -10.88 -6.86
C LYS A 50 10.37 -10.42 -8.29
N ASP A 51 11.19 -9.44 -8.60
CA ASP A 51 11.80 -8.37 -7.84
C ASP A 51 10.95 -7.11 -8.04
N THR A 52 10.60 -6.40 -6.97
CA THR A 52 9.61 -5.32 -7.03
C THR A 52 10.13 -4.10 -6.30
N VAL A 53 10.06 -2.95 -6.97
CA VAL A 53 10.66 -1.69 -6.55
C VAL A 53 9.82 -0.59 -7.18
N ASP A 54 9.28 0.42 -6.53
CA ASP A 54 8.58 0.43 -5.26
C ASP A 54 7.07 0.06 -5.51
N SER A 55 6.20 -0.14 -4.51
CA SER A 55 4.76 -0.43 -4.78
C SER A 55 3.76 -0.13 -3.64
N MET A 56 2.47 0.00 -3.99
CA MET A 56 1.31 0.20 -3.09
C MET A 56 -0.04 -0.31 -3.70
N ASP A 57 -0.49 -1.56 -3.67
CA ASP A 57 -0.14 -2.76 -2.91
C ASP A 57 -0.30 -3.99 -3.87
N ILE A 58 0.19 -5.20 -3.55
CA ILE A 58 0.02 -6.38 -4.44
C ILE A 58 -0.35 -7.65 -3.67
N LEU A 59 -1.61 -8.06 -3.69
CA LEU A 59 -2.09 -9.31 -3.09
C LEU A 59 -2.13 -10.47 -4.11
N GLY A 60 -1.00 -10.73 -4.76
CA GLY A 60 -0.58 -12.07 -5.17
C GLY A 60 -0.83 -12.49 -6.60
N THR A 61 0.15 -12.64 -7.50
CA THR A 61 1.62 -12.69 -7.36
C THR A 61 2.25 -11.80 -8.45
N GLY A 62 3.51 -11.36 -8.34
CA GLY A 62 4.16 -10.66 -9.47
C GLY A 62 5.69 -10.72 -9.49
N GLU A 63 6.24 -10.85 -10.71
CA GLU A 63 7.69 -10.88 -10.96
C GLU A 63 8.09 -10.19 -12.29
N GLY A 64 8.99 -9.21 -12.37
CA GLY A 64 9.32 -8.17 -11.40
C GLY A 64 8.85 -6.81 -11.92
N LEU A 65 8.59 -5.83 -11.03
CA LEU A 65 7.71 -4.68 -11.32
C LEU A 65 8.25 -3.35 -10.78
N TYR A 66 8.10 -2.26 -11.56
CA TYR A 66 8.46 -0.89 -11.17
C TYR A 66 7.58 0.20 -11.80
N GLU A 67 6.81 1.04 -11.10
CA GLU A 67 6.41 1.03 -9.67
C GLU A 67 4.87 0.89 -9.59
N SER A 68 4.32 -0.10 -8.89
CA SER A 68 2.92 -0.61 -9.12
C SER A 68 1.86 -0.22 -8.07
N ILE A 69 0.61 -0.07 -8.52
CA ILE A 69 -0.64 0.13 -7.75
C ILE A 69 -1.81 -0.41 -8.61
N PHE A 70 -2.46 -1.57 -8.44
CA PHE A 70 -2.47 -2.64 -7.45
C PHE A 70 -2.86 -3.91 -8.24
N ASP A 71 -2.12 -5.03 -8.15
CA ASP A 71 -2.16 -6.11 -9.17
C ASP A 71 -2.47 -7.55 -8.63
N GLU A 72 -3.00 -8.42 -9.50
CA GLU A 72 -3.28 -9.87 -9.30
C GLU A 72 -3.58 -10.55 -10.66
N LYS A 73 -2.64 -11.13 -11.42
CA LYS A 73 -1.18 -11.31 -11.28
C LYS A 73 -0.50 -10.71 -12.52
N CYS A 74 0.71 -10.15 -12.42
CA CYS A 74 1.38 -9.43 -13.53
C CYS A 74 2.90 -9.73 -13.55
N PHE A 75 3.47 -9.90 -14.74
CA PHE A 75 4.87 -10.33 -14.91
C PHE A 75 5.62 -9.51 -15.97
N GLY A 76 6.86 -9.12 -15.67
CA GLY A 76 7.76 -8.37 -16.56
C GLY A 76 7.25 -7.02 -17.05
N CYS A 77 6.55 -6.27 -16.19
CA CYS A 77 5.86 -5.03 -16.57
C CYS A 77 6.40 -3.78 -15.83
N ARG A 78 6.20 -2.60 -16.45
CA ARG A 78 6.72 -1.32 -15.95
C ARG A 78 5.63 -0.24 -15.95
N ASN A 79 5.57 0.56 -14.89
CA ASN A 79 4.60 1.65 -14.70
C ASN A 79 3.15 1.20 -14.98
N VAL A 80 2.64 0.25 -14.18
CA VAL A 80 1.31 -0.34 -14.32
C VAL A 80 0.38 0.11 -13.19
N TYR A 81 -0.85 0.44 -13.56
CA TYR A 81 -1.86 0.99 -12.65
C TYR A 81 -3.22 0.30 -12.87
N TYR A 82 -3.88 -0.11 -11.78
CA TYR A 82 -5.25 -0.67 -11.75
C TYR A 82 -5.53 -1.81 -12.73
N SER A 83 -4.50 -2.59 -13.10
CA SER A 83 -4.54 -3.55 -14.21
C SER A 83 -4.58 -5.02 -13.74
N SER A 84 -4.68 -5.97 -14.66
CA SER A 84 -4.62 -7.41 -14.35
C SER A 84 -4.16 -8.26 -15.54
N ALA A 85 -3.47 -9.37 -15.28
CA ALA A 85 -3.04 -10.33 -16.29
C ALA A 85 -2.28 -9.66 -17.46
N LEU A 86 -1.24 -8.89 -17.14
CA LEU A 86 -0.37 -8.23 -18.12
C LEU A 86 0.96 -8.98 -18.29
N ILE A 87 1.44 -8.99 -19.54
CA ILE A 87 2.75 -9.54 -19.94
C ILE A 87 3.51 -8.48 -20.75
N ASN A 88 4.76 -8.18 -20.37
CA ASN A 88 5.66 -7.26 -21.09
C ASN A 88 5.03 -5.90 -21.47
N CYS A 89 4.16 -5.37 -20.60
CA CYS A 89 3.47 -4.09 -20.80
C CYS A 89 4.21 -2.94 -20.10
N SER A 90 4.08 -1.73 -20.63
CA SER A 90 4.73 -0.53 -20.10
C SER A 90 3.83 0.70 -20.15
N PHE A 91 3.63 1.40 -19.03
CA PHE A 91 2.70 2.54 -18.93
C PHE A 91 1.26 2.14 -19.29
N CYS A 92 0.60 1.41 -18.38
CA CYS A 92 -0.77 0.92 -18.55
C CYS A 92 -1.70 1.37 -17.40
N TYR A 93 -2.93 1.79 -17.71
CA TYR A 93 -3.97 2.12 -16.73
C TYR A 93 -5.25 1.32 -17.02
N ASP A 94 -5.78 0.57 -16.04
CA ASP A 94 -6.93 -0.33 -16.20
C ASP A 94 -6.83 -1.16 -17.50
N CYS A 95 -5.74 -1.90 -17.69
CA CYS A 95 -5.61 -2.85 -18.79
C CYS A 95 -5.84 -4.28 -18.25
N SER A 96 -6.53 -5.13 -19.00
CA SER A 96 -6.80 -6.52 -18.61
C SER A 96 -6.47 -7.50 -19.74
N GLY A 97 -5.68 -8.53 -19.43
CA GLY A 97 -5.36 -9.61 -20.37
C GLY A 97 -4.59 -9.13 -21.60
N CYS A 98 -3.58 -8.26 -21.42
CA CYS A 98 -2.86 -7.64 -22.53
C CYS A 98 -1.38 -8.00 -22.56
N GLU A 99 -0.83 -8.14 -23.78
CA GLU A 99 0.55 -8.55 -24.03
C GLU A 99 1.27 -7.52 -24.92
N PHE A 100 2.47 -7.06 -24.55
CA PHE A 100 3.21 -6.08 -25.35
C PHE A 100 2.36 -4.83 -25.69
N CYS A 101 1.86 -4.16 -24.66
CA CYS A 101 1.11 -2.90 -24.80
C CYS A 101 1.86 -1.75 -24.12
N PHE A 102 1.89 -0.59 -24.78
CA PHE A 102 2.64 0.60 -24.36
C PHE A 102 1.76 1.86 -24.38
N LEU A 103 1.82 2.68 -23.33
CA LEU A 103 0.99 3.90 -23.19
C LEU A 103 -0.52 3.62 -23.34
N CYS A 104 -1.02 2.49 -22.85
CA CYS A 104 -2.39 2.01 -23.10
C CYS A 104 -3.32 2.18 -21.90
N VAL A 105 -4.60 2.41 -22.16
CA VAL A 105 -5.59 2.77 -21.13
C VAL A 105 -6.93 2.09 -21.42
N ASN A 106 -7.52 1.45 -20.41
CA ASN A 106 -8.82 0.78 -20.51
C ASN A 106 -8.88 -0.35 -21.57
N LEU A 107 -7.76 -1.02 -21.88
CA LEU A 107 -7.75 -2.12 -22.88
C LEU A 107 -8.17 -3.47 -22.30
N ARG A 108 -8.72 -4.32 -23.18
CA ARG A 108 -9.18 -5.69 -22.89
C ARG A 108 -8.68 -6.65 -23.97
N ASN A 109 -7.96 -7.70 -23.61
CA ASN A 109 -7.60 -8.82 -24.49
C ASN A 109 -6.92 -8.39 -25.81
N LYS A 110 -5.89 -7.53 -25.72
CA LYS A 110 -5.17 -6.95 -26.86
C LYS A 110 -3.65 -7.19 -26.79
N LYS A 111 -3.00 -7.18 -27.95
CA LYS A 111 -1.54 -7.28 -28.07
C LYS A 111 -0.95 -6.37 -29.13
N TYR A 112 0.31 -5.97 -28.94
CA TYR A 112 1.05 -5.04 -29.81
C TYR A 112 0.30 -3.71 -30.00
N CYS A 113 -0.12 -3.09 -28.89
CA CYS A 113 -0.85 -1.82 -28.91
C CYS A 113 -0.02 -0.65 -28.39
N ILE A 114 -0.16 0.51 -29.04
CA ILE A 114 0.38 1.80 -28.56
C ILE A 114 -0.74 2.82 -28.55
N LYS A 115 -0.99 3.48 -27.40
CA LYS A 115 -2.13 4.42 -27.22
C LYS A 115 -3.48 3.87 -27.70
N ASN A 116 -3.73 2.59 -27.41
CA ASN A 116 -4.91 1.82 -27.84
C ASN A 116 -5.03 1.53 -29.34
N VAL A 117 -4.10 1.97 -30.18
CA VAL A 117 -4.00 1.54 -31.59
C VAL A 117 -3.23 0.22 -31.66
N GLN A 118 -3.72 -0.75 -32.43
CA GLN A 118 -3.08 -2.06 -32.62
C GLN A 118 -2.19 -2.06 -33.87
N TYR A 119 -0.99 -2.62 -33.75
CA TYR A 119 0.06 -2.64 -34.79
C TYR A 119 0.46 -4.07 -35.17
N THR A 120 1.28 -4.21 -36.22
CA THR A 120 2.13 -5.41 -36.37
C THR A 120 3.19 -5.47 -35.27
N LYS A 121 3.81 -6.63 -35.07
CA LYS A 121 4.88 -6.79 -34.07
C LYS A 121 6.09 -5.91 -34.44
N GLU A 122 6.44 -5.89 -35.72
CA GLU A 122 7.61 -5.24 -36.27
C GLU A 122 7.48 -3.70 -36.20
N GLU A 123 6.28 -3.16 -36.42
CA GLU A 123 5.96 -1.76 -36.16
C GLU A 123 5.99 -1.43 -34.66
N TYR A 124 5.40 -2.27 -33.81
CA TYR A 124 5.39 -2.07 -32.36
C TYR A 124 6.81 -1.99 -31.80
N GLU A 125 7.67 -2.97 -32.12
CA GLU A 125 9.07 -3.02 -31.67
C GLU A 125 9.86 -1.81 -32.18
N LYS A 126 9.65 -1.39 -33.43
CA LYS A 126 10.27 -0.19 -34.01
C LYS A 126 9.81 1.10 -33.33
N ILE A 127 8.52 1.26 -33.04
CA ILE A 127 7.99 2.45 -32.36
C ILE A 127 8.48 2.51 -30.91
N LEU A 128 8.50 1.36 -30.21
CA LEU A 128 8.97 1.28 -28.83
C LEU A 128 10.46 1.65 -28.70
N ALA A 129 11.30 1.26 -29.66
CA ALA A 129 12.72 1.61 -29.69
C ALA A 129 12.97 3.14 -29.71
N PHE A 130 12.12 3.93 -30.39
CA PHE A 130 12.20 5.41 -30.43
C PHE A 130 11.86 6.12 -29.09
N TYR A 131 11.59 5.36 -28.02
CA TYR A 131 11.42 5.91 -26.67
C TYR A 131 12.64 5.73 -25.77
N GLU A 132 13.65 4.94 -26.18
CA GLU A 132 14.94 4.80 -25.48
C GLU A 132 14.76 4.66 -23.95
N LEU A 133 13.91 3.71 -23.54
CA LEU A 133 13.43 3.57 -22.16
C LEU A 133 14.52 3.20 -21.13
N GLU A 134 15.72 2.85 -21.60
CA GLU A 134 16.96 2.77 -20.82
C GLU A 134 17.53 4.13 -20.36
N THR A 135 17.08 5.23 -20.98
CA THR A 135 17.50 6.61 -20.65
C THR A 135 16.53 7.30 -19.69
N PHE A 136 17.01 8.22 -18.85
CA PHE A 136 16.16 9.05 -17.99
C PHE A 136 15.32 10.02 -18.84
N GLY A 137 15.91 10.62 -19.89
CA GLY A 137 15.20 11.46 -20.85
C GLY A 137 14.01 10.76 -21.53
N GLY A 138 14.24 9.61 -22.16
CA GLY A 138 13.21 8.80 -22.82
C GLY A 138 12.15 8.26 -21.87
N SER A 139 12.56 7.87 -20.66
CA SER A 139 11.66 7.44 -19.59
C SER A 139 10.71 8.54 -19.11
N GLU A 140 11.21 9.75 -18.86
CA GLU A 140 10.38 10.88 -18.44
C GLU A 140 9.51 11.42 -19.59
N LYS A 141 9.96 11.31 -20.85
CA LYS A 141 9.12 11.56 -22.04
C LYS A 141 7.90 10.63 -22.05
N ALA A 142 8.12 9.31 -22.04
CA ALA A 142 7.04 8.32 -22.05
C ALA A 142 6.06 8.52 -20.88
N LYS A 143 6.59 8.83 -19.70
CA LYS A 143 5.82 9.10 -18.47
C LYS A 143 4.93 10.33 -18.58
N ARG A 144 5.44 11.46 -19.08
CA ARG A 144 4.62 12.69 -19.30
C ARG A 144 3.56 12.45 -20.37
N GLU A 145 3.89 11.69 -21.40
CA GLU A 145 2.97 11.33 -22.47
C GLU A 145 1.83 10.43 -21.96
N PHE A 146 2.14 9.49 -21.06
CA PHE A 146 1.16 8.68 -20.33
C PHE A 146 0.30 9.51 -19.36
N GLU A 147 0.93 10.34 -18.51
CA GLU A 147 0.26 11.17 -17.51
C GLU A 147 -0.74 12.15 -18.15
N ASN A 148 -0.48 12.61 -19.38
CA ASN A 148 -1.47 13.34 -20.20
C ASN A 148 -2.53 12.42 -20.81
N PHE A 149 -2.15 11.27 -21.39
CA PHE A 149 -3.09 10.38 -22.08
C PHE A 149 -4.16 9.79 -21.15
N ILE A 150 -3.81 9.42 -19.91
CA ILE A 150 -4.78 8.89 -18.92
C ILE A 150 -5.87 9.89 -18.52
N LEU A 151 -5.65 11.20 -18.70
CA LEU A 151 -6.66 12.23 -18.43
C LEU A 151 -7.65 12.39 -19.59
N THR A 152 -7.30 11.92 -20.80
CA THR A 152 -8.20 11.90 -21.97
C THR A 152 -9.21 10.76 -21.97
N LYS A 153 -9.14 9.86 -20.98
CA LYS A 153 -9.93 8.64 -20.91
C LYS A 153 -10.80 8.63 -19.64
N PRO A 154 -12.03 8.09 -19.72
CA PRO A 154 -12.87 7.99 -18.54
C PRO A 154 -12.30 6.97 -17.56
N ARG A 155 -12.68 7.12 -16.30
CA ARG A 155 -12.45 6.18 -15.22
C ARG A 155 -13.78 5.72 -14.64
N LYS A 156 -13.79 4.49 -14.13
CA LYS A 156 -14.91 3.94 -13.37
C LYS A 156 -15.06 4.70 -12.04
N TYR A 157 -16.28 5.04 -11.65
CA TYR A 157 -16.57 5.76 -10.39
C TYR A 157 -16.01 5.11 -9.12
N ALA A 158 -15.96 3.78 -9.07
CA ALA A 158 -15.30 3.00 -8.03
C ALA A 158 -14.85 1.65 -8.60
N PHE A 159 -13.67 1.18 -8.23
CA PHE A 159 -13.12 -0.11 -8.70
C PHE A 159 -13.75 -1.28 -7.94
N PHE A 160 -15.00 -1.61 -8.29
CA PHE A 160 -15.73 -2.75 -7.74
C PHE A 160 -15.73 -3.96 -8.69
N ARG A 161 -15.40 -5.14 -8.15
CA ARG A 161 -15.47 -6.46 -8.79
C ARG A 161 -16.28 -7.42 -7.92
N ASN A 162 -17.44 -7.88 -8.39
CA ASN A 162 -18.35 -8.73 -7.62
C ASN A 162 -18.65 -8.12 -6.23
N CYS A 163 -19.27 -6.94 -6.18
CA CYS A 163 -19.59 -6.25 -4.93
C CYS A 163 -21.04 -5.79 -4.86
N VAL A 164 -21.64 -5.83 -3.67
CA VAL A 164 -23.06 -5.56 -3.45
C VAL A 164 -23.25 -4.64 -2.24
N ASN A 165 -24.03 -3.56 -2.40
CA ASN A 165 -24.33 -2.62 -1.30
C ASN A 165 -23.06 -2.00 -0.65
N CYS A 166 -22.00 -1.76 -1.43
CA CYS A 166 -20.75 -1.17 -0.94
C CYS A 166 -20.66 0.35 -1.16
N ILE A 167 -19.86 1.04 -0.34
CA ILE A 167 -19.42 2.44 -0.54
C ILE A 167 -17.93 2.51 -0.23
N GLY A 168 -17.12 3.14 -1.09
CA GLY A 168 -15.67 3.16 -1.01
C GLY A 168 -15.02 2.93 -2.38
N ASP A 169 -13.80 2.41 -2.44
CA ASP A 169 -13.07 2.18 -3.70
C ASP A 169 -12.11 0.97 -3.63
N LYS A 170 -11.86 0.33 -4.78
CA LYS A 170 -11.00 -0.86 -4.93
C LYS A 170 -11.45 -2.03 -4.04
N LEU A 171 -12.68 -2.51 -4.27
CA LEU A 171 -13.27 -3.66 -3.56
C LEU A 171 -13.41 -4.86 -4.49
N THR A 172 -13.12 -6.07 -3.98
CA THR A 172 -13.32 -7.33 -4.71
C THR A 172 -13.99 -8.39 -3.83
N ASN A 173 -15.08 -9.01 -4.31
CA ASN A 173 -15.87 -10.02 -3.60
C ASN A 173 -16.50 -9.54 -2.26
N SER A 174 -16.74 -8.24 -2.10
CA SER A 174 -17.17 -7.60 -0.85
C SER A 174 -18.67 -7.26 -0.85
N LYS A 175 -19.33 -7.25 0.32
CA LYS A 175 -20.76 -6.88 0.42
C LYS A 175 -21.11 -6.14 1.71
N ASN A 176 -22.15 -5.30 1.66
CA ASN A 176 -22.69 -4.51 2.79
C ASN A 176 -21.73 -3.48 3.43
N SER A 177 -20.54 -3.29 2.88
CA SER A 177 -19.45 -2.57 3.54
C SER A 177 -19.33 -1.09 3.11
N LYS A 178 -19.15 -0.15 4.06
CA LYS A 178 -19.23 1.32 3.82
C LYS A 178 -17.99 2.08 4.28
N TYR A 179 -17.47 2.98 3.45
CA TYR A 179 -16.21 3.70 3.69
C TYR A 179 -15.04 2.71 3.83
N VAL A 180 -14.90 1.84 2.82
CA VAL A 180 -13.89 0.77 2.76
C VAL A 180 -13.01 0.96 1.52
N PHE A 181 -11.70 0.76 1.64
CA PHE A 181 -10.72 1.11 0.61
C PHE A 181 -9.64 0.03 0.46
N ASN A 182 -9.29 -0.32 -0.78
CA ASN A 182 -8.21 -1.27 -1.12
C ASN A 182 -8.39 -2.63 -0.39
N THR A 183 -9.55 -3.29 -0.56
CA THR A 183 -9.96 -4.42 0.30
C THR A 183 -10.60 -5.58 -0.46
N ARG A 184 -10.32 -6.82 -0.04
CA ARG A 184 -10.93 -8.04 -0.60
C ARG A 184 -11.81 -8.78 0.41
N LYS A 185 -12.92 -9.35 -0.07
CA LYS A 185 -13.88 -10.22 0.63
C LYS A 185 -14.69 -9.60 1.78
N ALA A 186 -14.46 -8.32 2.12
CA ALA A 186 -15.10 -7.65 3.26
C ALA A 186 -16.63 -7.78 3.29
N GLU A 187 -17.13 -8.40 4.35
CA GLU A 187 -18.54 -8.52 4.70
C GLU A 187 -18.89 -7.56 5.86
N ASN A 188 -20.08 -6.95 5.80
CA ASN A 188 -20.72 -6.12 6.86
C ASN A 188 -19.85 -5.03 7.52
N SER A 189 -18.86 -4.48 6.80
CA SER A 189 -17.76 -3.72 7.39
C SER A 189 -17.84 -2.19 7.22
N LYS A 190 -17.14 -1.41 8.06
CA LYS A 190 -16.90 0.02 7.80
C LYS A 190 -15.48 0.48 8.15
N TYR A 191 -15.16 1.70 7.72
CA TYR A 191 -13.97 2.49 8.13
C TYR A 191 -12.66 1.70 8.00
N LEU A 192 -12.46 1.10 6.84
CA LEU A 192 -11.42 0.09 6.60
C LEU A 192 -10.53 0.54 5.44
N GLU A 193 -9.22 0.69 5.65
CA GLU A 193 -8.23 0.81 4.59
C GLU A 193 -7.25 -0.39 4.63
N ASN A 194 -6.93 -0.93 3.44
CA ASN A 194 -5.96 -2.00 3.19
C ASN A 194 -6.31 -3.31 3.91
N GLY A 195 -7.08 -4.18 3.23
CA GLY A 195 -7.66 -5.38 3.86
C GLY A 195 -7.69 -6.64 2.99
N ASP A 196 -7.46 -7.79 3.62
CA ASP A 196 -7.66 -9.11 3.02
C ASP A 196 -8.36 -10.08 3.98
N THR A 197 -9.13 -11.00 3.40
CA THR A 197 -9.79 -12.15 4.04
C THR A 197 -10.87 -11.88 5.10
N GLN A 198 -11.28 -10.64 5.39
CA GLN A 198 -12.16 -10.37 6.53
C GLN A 198 -13.65 -10.69 6.27
N LYS A 199 -14.32 -11.28 7.27
CA LYS A 199 -15.77 -11.54 7.28
C LYS A 199 -16.39 -10.90 8.54
N ASP A 200 -16.65 -9.60 8.47
CA ASP A 200 -17.17 -8.72 9.54
C ASP A 200 -16.06 -8.07 10.40
N SER A 201 -16.01 -6.73 10.33
CA SER A 201 -15.14 -5.85 11.15
C SER A 201 -15.48 -4.37 10.92
N TYR A 202 -15.18 -3.47 11.85
CA TYR A 202 -15.54 -2.04 11.74
C TYR A 202 -14.36 -1.19 12.18
N ASP A 203 -13.44 -0.79 11.29
CA ASP A 203 -12.02 -0.59 11.59
C ASP A 203 -11.27 -1.92 11.86
N LEU A 204 -10.46 -2.33 10.87
CA LEU A 204 -9.35 -3.26 11.05
C LEU A 204 -8.36 -3.15 9.90
N CYS A 205 -7.26 -2.42 10.06
CA CYS A 205 -6.22 -2.47 9.04
C CYS A 205 -5.60 -3.88 9.01
N ILE A 206 -5.62 -4.50 7.83
CA ILE A 206 -5.13 -5.85 7.49
C ILE A 206 -5.96 -7.05 8.04
N GLY A 207 -5.44 -8.28 7.94
CA GLY A 207 -6.13 -9.55 8.28
C GLY A 207 -5.30 -10.51 9.16
N GLY A 208 -5.75 -11.75 9.44
CA GLY A 208 -6.87 -12.46 8.80
C GLY A 208 -7.66 -13.46 9.67
N GLU A 209 -8.34 -14.39 8.98
CA GLU A 209 -9.35 -15.38 9.47
C GLU A 209 -10.57 -14.83 10.25
N LEU A 210 -10.74 -13.51 10.31
CA LEU A 210 -11.75 -12.88 11.15
C LEU A 210 -13.20 -13.21 10.75
N SER A 211 -13.99 -13.57 11.76
CA SER A 211 -15.46 -13.53 11.73
C SER A 211 -16.13 -12.54 12.72
N GLU A 212 -15.38 -11.56 13.27
CA GLU A 212 -15.83 -10.27 13.87
C GLU A 212 -14.64 -9.56 14.59
N CYS A 213 -14.41 -8.26 14.36
CA CYS A 213 -13.42 -7.43 15.10
C CYS A 213 -13.76 -5.92 15.13
N TYR A 214 -13.50 -5.27 16.28
CA TYR A 214 -13.62 -3.82 16.48
C TYR A 214 -12.70 -3.38 17.65
N GLU A 215 -11.65 -2.57 17.51
CA GLU A 215 -10.89 -2.04 16.35
C GLU A 215 -9.53 -2.78 16.26
N GLY A 216 -8.70 -2.63 15.20
CA GLY A 216 -7.37 -3.28 15.21
C GLY A 216 -6.40 -3.19 14.01
N LEU A 217 -5.18 -3.67 14.26
CA LEU A 217 -4.10 -4.09 13.33
C LEU A 217 -3.00 -4.77 14.21
N THR A 218 -2.33 -5.87 13.88
CA THR A 218 -2.37 -6.89 12.81
C THR A 218 -2.98 -8.25 13.30
N PRO A 219 -4.23 -8.33 13.78
CA PRO A 219 -4.75 -9.48 14.54
C PRO A 219 -5.10 -10.74 13.69
N ASP A 220 -4.12 -11.46 13.17
CA ASP A 220 -4.30 -12.85 12.70
C ASP A 220 -4.44 -13.79 13.92
N HIS A 221 -5.56 -14.45 14.17
CA HIS A 221 -6.26 -15.37 13.28
C HIS A 221 -7.65 -15.56 13.91
N SER A 222 -8.58 -14.64 13.62
CA SER A 222 -9.33 -13.99 14.72
C SER A 222 -10.86 -14.18 14.74
N ASN A 223 -11.47 -13.57 15.76
CA ASN A 223 -12.86 -13.53 16.23
C ASN A 223 -13.01 -14.18 17.62
N ARG A 224 -13.50 -13.49 18.65
CA ARG A 224 -13.97 -12.09 18.71
C ARG A 224 -12.95 -11.21 19.41
N ALA A 225 -12.35 -10.29 18.66
CA ALA A 225 -11.22 -9.49 19.13
C ALA A 225 -11.64 -8.02 19.30
N LEU A 226 -11.59 -7.54 20.55
CA LEU A 226 -11.98 -6.20 21.01
C LEU A 226 -11.01 -5.74 22.12
N PHE A 227 -10.54 -4.51 22.25
CA PHE A 227 -10.33 -3.47 21.24
C PHE A 227 -8.80 -3.41 21.08
N THR A 228 -8.27 -3.58 19.87
CA THR A 228 -7.16 -4.53 19.69
C THR A 228 -5.77 -3.93 19.41
N ILE A 229 -4.88 -4.77 18.87
CA ILE A 229 -3.48 -4.83 19.27
C ILE A 229 -2.57 -5.38 18.17
N TYR A 230 -3.01 -6.41 17.43
CA TYR A 230 -2.55 -7.76 17.83
C TYR A 230 -1.61 -8.35 16.75
N THR A 231 -0.92 -9.49 16.81
CA THR A 231 -0.84 -10.75 17.61
C THR A 231 -1.10 -12.00 16.74
N TRP A 232 -0.36 -13.10 16.99
CA TRP A 232 -0.41 -14.41 16.31
C TRP A 232 -0.19 -15.51 17.38
N LYS A 233 -1.16 -16.21 18.00
CA LYS A 233 -2.64 -16.27 17.89
C LYS A 233 -3.18 -16.53 19.31
N SER A 234 -4.31 -15.97 19.77
CA SER A 234 -4.67 -16.04 21.21
C SER A 234 -6.16 -15.89 21.53
N VAL A 235 -6.55 -16.23 22.77
CA VAL A 235 -7.96 -16.33 23.20
C VAL A 235 -8.24 -15.48 24.44
N ASN A 236 -9.34 -14.71 24.41
CA ASN A 236 -9.82 -13.85 25.51
C ASN A 236 -8.80 -12.81 26.01
N ILE A 237 -8.29 -11.96 25.10
CA ILE A 237 -7.42 -10.82 25.43
C ILE A 237 -8.17 -9.53 25.12
N LEU A 238 -8.15 -8.56 26.04
CA LEU A 238 -8.72 -7.21 25.88
C LEU A 238 -7.66 -6.19 26.31
N TYR A 239 -7.21 -5.33 25.40
CA TYR A 239 -6.01 -4.48 25.52
C TYR A 239 -4.71 -5.29 25.77
N SER A 240 -3.67 -5.03 24.98
CA SER A 240 -2.35 -5.68 25.06
C SER A 240 -1.37 -4.99 24.08
N GLU A 241 -0.15 -5.52 23.93
CA GLU A 241 0.85 -5.13 22.91
C GLU A 241 1.85 -6.29 22.73
N SER A 242 1.65 -7.23 21.78
CA SER A 242 2.40 -8.52 21.61
C SER A 242 2.17 -9.60 22.69
N CYS A 243 1.76 -10.86 22.37
CA CYS A 243 1.67 -12.01 23.35
C CYS A 243 1.76 -13.46 22.76
N GLN A 244 2.45 -13.71 21.63
CA GLN A 244 2.42 -14.93 20.75
C GLN A 244 2.47 -16.38 21.38
N SER A 245 1.66 -16.91 22.30
CA SER A 245 0.23 -17.20 22.13
C SER A 245 -0.44 -17.52 23.50
N SER A 246 -0.80 -16.48 24.26
CA SER A 246 -1.36 -16.54 25.63
C SER A 246 -2.89 -16.70 25.71
N LYS A 247 -3.46 -16.81 26.93
CA LYS A 247 -4.91 -16.94 27.18
C LYS A 247 -5.42 -16.08 28.33
N ASN A 248 -6.67 -15.60 28.27
CA ASN A 248 -7.36 -14.94 29.39
C ASN A 248 -6.55 -13.79 30.01
N CYS A 249 -6.29 -12.72 29.24
CA CYS A 249 -5.46 -11.58 29.69
C CYS A 249 -6.17 -10.21 29.61
N PHE A 250 -5.56 -9.21 30.24
CA PHE A 250 -5.99 -7.81 30.20
C PHE A 250 -4.80 -6.84 30.30
N GLY A 251 -4.65 -5.90 29.37
CA GLY A 251 -3.55 -4.91 29.37
C GLY A 251 -2.13 -5.49 29.40
N CYS A 252 -1.84 -6.58 28.69
CA CYS A 252 -0.54 -7.29 28.76
C CYS A 252 0.40 -7.00 27.57
N VAL A 253 1.69 -6.78 27.79
CA VAL A 253 2.63 -6.24 26.79
C VAL A 253 3.86 -7.15 26.62
N ALA A 254 4.03 -7.76 25.46
CA ALA A 254 5.07 -8.70 25.04
C ALA A 254 5.05 -10.10 25.69
N LEU A 255 3.91 -10.60 26.17
CA LEU A 255 3.84 -11.85 26.95
C LEU A 255 3.71 -13.13 26.10
N LYS A 256 4.84 -13.68 25.66
CA LYS A 256 4.93 -14.97 24.95
C LYS A 256 4.70 -16.16 25.91
N TYR A 257 3.42 -16.49 26.10
CA TYR A 257 2.81 -17.54 26.95
C TYR A 257 2.57 -17.21 28.44
N GLY A 258 1.31 -17.39 28.86
CA GLY A 258 0.78 -17.26 30.22
C GLY A 258 -0.76 -17.36 30.23
N GLU A 259 -1.38 -17.49 31.41
CA GLU A 259 -2.85 -17.44 31.58
C GLU A 259 -3.26 -16.61 32.81
N TYR A 260 -4.43 -15.94 32.79
CA TYR A 260 -4.96 -15.11 33.89
C TYR A 260 -4.02 -13.98 34.30
N SER A 261 -3.58 -13.19 33.31
CA SER A 261 -2.53 -12.19 33.49
C SER A 261 -2.98 -10.74 33.22
N ILE A 262 -2.45 -9.80 34.01
CA ILE A 262 -2.68 -8.35 33.89
C ILE A 262 -1.33 -7.62 34.01
N PHE A 263 -1.02 -6.70 33.09
CA PHE A 263 0.26 -5.96 33.04
C PHE A 263 1.49 -6.87 33.25
N ASN A 264 1.56 -7.96 32.48
CA ASN A 264 2.59 -9.02 32.51
C ASN A 264 2.74 -9.82 33.81
N LYS A 265 1.88 -9.60 34.81
CA LYS A 265 1.83 -10.40 36.03
C LYS A 265 0.70 -11.44 35.93
N GLN A 266 1.02 -12.69 36.25
CA GLN A 266 0.06 -13.78 36.41
C GLN A 266 -0.58 -13.76 37.82
N TYR A 267 -1.84 -14.18 37.90
CA TYR A 267 -2.65 -14.23 39.12
C TYR A 267 -3.37 -15.57 39.24
N THR A 268 -3.98 -15.85 40.41
CA THR A 268 -5.05 -16.87 40.45
C THR A 268 -6.25 -16.41 39.62
N LYS A 269 -7.06 -17.37 39.17
CA LYS A 269 -8.22 -17.11 38.31
C LYS A 269 -9.23 -16.16 38.98
N GLU A 270 -9.46 -16.36 40.27
CA GLU A 270 -10.41 -15.62 41.10
C GLU A 270 -9.94 -14.17 41.32
N GLU A 271 -8.64 -13.98 41.60
CA GLU A 271 -8.03 -12.64 41.70
C GLU A 271 -8.04 -11.91 40.36
N TYR A 272 -7.72 -12.60 39.25
CA TYR A 272 -7.75 -12.04 37.91
C TYR A 272 -9.13 -11.48 37.57
N PHE A 273 -10.21 -12.25 37.74
CA PHE A 273 -11.56 -11.77 37.44
C PHE A 273 -11.99 -10.62 38.35
N LYS A 274 -11.62 -10.65 39.64
CA LYS A 274 -11.89 -9.57 40.60
C LYS A 274 -11.16 -8.27 40.22
N LEU A 275 -9.88 -8.35 39.84
CA LEU A 275 -9.07 -7.19 39.46
C LEU A 275 -9.48 -6.64 38.08
N LYS A 276 -9.70 -7.52 37.09
CA LYS A 276 -10.22 -7.15 35.76
C LYS A 276 -11.53 -6.37 35.87
N LYS A 277 -12.49 -6.83 36.68
CA LYS A 277 -13.75 -6.11 36.91
C LYS A 277 -13.51 -4.69 37.43
N LYS A 278 -12.66 -4.51 38.46
CA LYS A 278 -12.34 -3.19 39.03
C LYS A 278 -11.74 -2.23 37.99
N ILE A 279 -10.86 -2.72 37.12
CA ILE A 279 -10.24 -1.89 36.07
C ILE A 279 -11.28 -1.47 35.03
N ILE A 280 -12.15 -2.39 34.59
CA ILE A 280 -13.24 -2.10 33.65
C ILE A 280 -14.21 -1.06 34.22
N GLU A 281 -14.55 -1.14 35.51
CA GLU A 281 -15.41 -0.16 36.19
C GLU A 281 -14.75 1.23 36.27
N HIS A 282 -13.43 1.30 36.45
CA HIS A 282 -12.69 2.56 36.41
C HIS A 282 -12.67 3.18 34.99
N MET A 283 -12.32 2.40 33.97
CA MET A 283 -12.30 2.86 32.57
C MET A 283 -13.68 3.34 32.09
N LYS A 284 -14.77 2.69 32.54
CA LYS A 284 -16.15 3.13 32.27
C LYS A 284 -16.45 4.50 32.87
N ASN A 285 -15.99 4.77 34.09
CA ASN A 285 -16.17 6.09 34.72
C ASN A 285 -15.32 7.18 34.05
N GLY A 286 -14.22 6.82 33.38
CA GLY A 286 -13.40 7.73 32.57
C GLY A 286 -13.87 7.92 31.12
N GLY A 287 -14.82 7.12 30.63
CA GLY A 287 -15.20 7.09 29.22
C GLY A 287 -14.19 6.39 28.29
N GLU A 288 -13.22 5.66 28.85
CA GLU A 288 -12.15 4.97 28.12
C GLU A 288 -12.51 3.53 27.75
N TRP A 289 -13.56 2.97 28.35
CA TRP A 289 -13.99 1.60 28.09
C TRP A 289 -14.86 1.50 26.82
N GLY A 290 -14.31 0.84 25.80
CA GLY A 290 -14.96 0.67 24.49
C GLY A 290 -14.11 1.20 23.34
N GLU A 291 -13.18 2.10 23.65
CA GLU A 291 -12.34 2.80 22.68
C GLU A 291 -11.00 2.07 22.46
N PHE A 292 -10.39 2.31 21.30
CA PHE A 292 -8.99 1.99 21.01
C PHE A 292 -8.03 3.00 21.66
N PHE A 293 -6.71 2.76 21.56
CA PHE A 293 -5.70 3.64 22.16
C PHE A 293 -5.69 5.05 21.54
N PRO A 294 -5.87 6.13 22.33
CA PRO A 294 -5.88 7.49 21.80
C PRO A 294 -4.58 7.89 21.09
N MET A 295 -4.71 8.48 19.88
CA MET A 295 -3.59 8.87 19.01
C MET A 295 -2.50 9.72 19.69
N LYS A 296 -2.85 10.51 20.72
CA LYS A 296 -1.91 11.30 21.53
C LYS A 296 -0.85 10.46 22.29
N TYR A 297 -1.05 9.14 22.39
CA TYR A 297 -0.09 8.18 22.97
C TYR A 297 0.73 7.44 21.90
N SER A 298 0.63 7.82 20.62
CA SER A 298 1.47 7.30 19.54
C SER A 298 2.98 7.53 19.85
N PRO A 299 3.85 6.54 19.63
CA PRO A 299 5.30 6.72 19.74
C PRO A 299 5.90 7.52 18.57
N PHE A 300 5.11 7.83 17.54
CA PHE A 300 5.49 8.63 16.37
C PHE A 300 4.63 9.89 16.25
N ALA A 301 5.23 10.99 15.79
CA ALA A 301 4.50 12.19 15.40
C ALA A 301 3.63 11.97 14.16
N TYR A 302 2.57 12.76 14.01
CA TYR A 302 1.62 12.57 12.90
C TYR A 302 2.29 12.72 11.53
N ASN A 303 3.10 13.76 11.37
CA ASN A 303 3.76 14.14 10.12
C ASN A 303 5.00 13.32 9.75
N GLU A 304 5.49 12.44 10.64
CA GLU A 304 6.54 11.44 10.31
C GLU A 304 5.95 10.05 10.01
N SER A 305 4.65 9.86 10.26
CA SER A 305 3.91 8.62 10.01
C SER A 305 3.25 8.57 8.63
N MET A 306 2.83 7.38 8.21
CA MET A 306 2.03 7.18 6.99
C MET A 306 0.64 7.84 7.05
N ALA A 307 0.12 8.18 8.25
CA ALA A 307 -1.19 8.80 8.39
C ALA A 307 -1.27 10.13 7.62
N ASN A 308 -0.21 10.95 7.67
CA ASN A 308 -0.13 12.23 6.96
C ASN A 308 0.06 12.10 5.43
N LEU A 309 0.16 10.87 4.89
CA LEU A 309 0.11 10.61 3.44
C LEU A 309 -1.29 10.19 2.97
N SER A 310 -2.06 9.44 3.78
CA SER A 310 -3.47 9.13 3.50
C SER A 310 -4.42 10.27 3.88
N PHE A 311 -4.08 11.03 4.93
CA PHE A 311 -4.87 12.10 5.54
C PHE A 311 -3.96 13.31 5.81
N PRO A 312 -3.60 14.09 4.78
CA PRO A 312 -2.66 15.19 4.94
C PRO A 312 -3.25 16.32 5.81
N MET A 313 -2.52 16.70 6.86
CA MET A 313 -2.88 17.80 7.78
C MET A 313 -1.76 18.84 7.84
N THR A 314 -2.11 20.12 7.99
CA THR A 314 -1.13 21.19 8.28
C THR A 314 -0.63 21.09 9.72
N LYS A 315 0.53 21.71 10.01
CA LYS A 315 1.09 21.81 11.37
C LYS A 315 0.07 22.37 12.38
N ASN A 316 -0.73 23.37 11.97
CA ASN A 316 -1.72 24.00 12.83
C ASN A 316 -2.88 23.04 13.16
N GLU A 317 -3.37 22.28 12.17
CA GLU A 317 -4.42 21.29 12.40
C GLU A 317 -3.93 20.16 13.31
N ILE A 318 -2.72 19.63 13.08
CA ILE A 318 -2.11 18.58 13.91
C ILE A 318 -2.03 19.03 15.38
N ILE A 319 -1.52 20.25 15.64
CA ILE A 319 -1.41 20.80 16.99
C ILE A 319 -2.79 21.08 17.60
N ASN A 320 -3.73 21.63 16.84
CA ASN A 320 -5.09 21.92 17.32
C ASN A 320 -5.89 20.63 17.63
N SER A 321 -5.60 19.52 16.95
CA SER A 321 -6.12 18.18 17.27
C SER A 321 -5.43 17.51 18.48
N GLY A 322 -4.47 18.17 19.13
CA GLY A 322 -3.74 17.63 20.28
C GLY A 322 -2.74 16.53 19.91
N LEU A 323 -2.27 16.50 18.66
CA LEU A 323 -1.35 15.49 18.13
C LEU A 323 0.10 16.01 18.10
N CYS A 324 1.06 15.09 18.21
CA CYS A 324 2.49 15.41 18.14
C CYS A 324 2.90 15.80 16.71
N PHE A 325 3.68 16.88 16.58
CA PHE A 325 4.32 17.32 15.34
C PHE A 325 5.84 17.28 15.47
N GLN A 326 6.52 16.62 14.53
CA GLN A 326 7.98 16.55 14.44
C GLN A 326 8.49 17.68 13.53
N ASP A 327 9.11 18.70 14.12
CA ASP A 327 9.79 19.77 13.37
C ASP A 327 11.10 19.31 12.72
N ASN A 328 11.80 18.32 13.31
CA ASN A 328 13.14 17.90 12.89
C ASN A 328 13.13 16.51 12.22
N LEU A 329 12.39 16.37 11.12
CA LEU A 329 12.40 15.15 10.31
C LEU A 329 13.82 14.81 9.83
N GLN A 330 14.27 13.57 10.07
CA GLN A 330 15.61 13.09 9.73
C GLN A 330 15.94 13.34 8.24
N GLN A 331 17.02 14.05 7.94
CA GLN A 331 17.45 14.32 6.57
C GLN A 331 18.94 14.66 6.47
N THR A 332 19.70 13.87 5.70
CA THR A 332 21.04 14.25 5.25
C THR A 332 20.96 15.22 4.06
N LYS A 333 21.76 16.28 4.06
CA LYS A 333 22.01 17.21 2.94
C LYS A 333 23.50 17.54 2.85
N GLY A 334 23.95 18.06 1.70
CA GLY A 334 25.30 18.60 1.53
C GLY A 334 26.43 17.56 1.61
N LYS A 335 26.13 16.28 1.33
CA LYS A 335 27.09 15.16 1.27
C LYS A 335 27.22 14.54 -0.12
N THR A 336 26.69 15.22 -1.14
CA THR A 336 26.67 14.79 -2.54
C THR A 336 28.09 14.59 -3.08
N THR A 337 28.39 13.42 -3.64
CA THR A 337 29.69 13.11 -4.26
C THR A 337 29.56 13.04 -5.78
N LEU A 338 28.60 12.27 -6.31
CA LEU A 338 28.25 12.24 -7.72
C LEU A 338 27.24 13.35 -8.03
N LYS A 339 27.71 14.38 -8.75
CA LYS A 339 26.88 15.55 -9.14
C LYS A 339 25.95 15.24 -10.31
N GLU A 340 26.44 14.49 -11.29
CA GLU A 340 25.74 14.19 -12.54
C GLU A 340 25.68 12.67 -12.70
N ILE A 341 24.45 12.15 -12.80
CA ILE A 341 24.19 10.73 -13.04
C ILE A 341 24.01 10.57 -14.55
N PRO A 342 24.70 9.62 -15.22
CA PRO A 342 24.53 9.35 -16.65
C PRO A 342 23.06 9.08 -17.03
N ASP A 343 22.67 9.49 -18.24
CA ASP A 343 21.29 9.40 -18.71
C ASP A 343 20.85 7.95 -18.94
N ASN A 344 21.68 7.15 -19.62
CA ASN A 344 21.45 5.75 -19.92
C ASN A 344 21.96 4.84 -18.79
N ILE A 345 21.13 3.89 -18.35
CA ILE A 345 21.50 2.88 -17.33
C ILE A 345 22.67 1.98 -17.76
N ASN A 346 22.90 1.81 -19.06
CA ASN A 346 23.99 0.99 -19.58
C ASN A 346 25.37 1.61 -19.28
N ASP A 347 25.47 2.94 -19.33
CA ASP A 347 26.71 3.71 -19.13
C ASP A 347 27.15 3.80 -17.66
N ILE A 348 26.28 3.43 -16.73
CA ILE A 348 26.55 3.48 -15.29
C ILE A 348 27.28 2.19 -14.84
N SER A 349 28.39 2.35 -14.12
CA SER A 349 29.15 1.26 -13.49
C SER A 349 28.90 1.16 -11.99
N ASP A 350 29.29 0.03 -11.41
CA ASP A 350 29.10 -0.36 -10.01
C ASP A 350 29.66 0.66 -8.99
N ASN A 351 30.55 1.57 -9.41
CA ASN A 351 31.02 2.65 -8.53
C ASN A 351 29.89 3.52 -7.97
N ILE A 352 28.73 3.59 -8.64
CA ILE A 352 27.56 4.31 -8.11
C ILE A 352 27.11 3.82 -6.72
N LEU A 353 27.44 2.57 -6.35
CA LEU A 353 27.17 2.01 -5.03
C LEU A 353 28.02 2.64 -3.91
N ASN A 354 29.15 3.27 -4.25
CA ASN A 354 29.97 4.05 -3.32
C ASN A 354 29.42 5.48 -3.16
N GLU A 355 28.87 6.05 -4.24
CA GLU A 355 28.45 7.44 -4.37
C GLU A 355 27.25 7.84 -3.48
N ILE A 356 27.17 9.13 -3.18
CA ILE A 356 26.03 9.77 -2.51
C ILE A 356 25.37 10.72 -3.51
N LEU A 357 24.12 10.42 -3.85
CA LEU A 357 23.29 11.18 -4.79
C LEU A 357 22.50 12.29 -4.07
N GLU A 358 21.95 13.23 -4.84
CA GLU A 358 21.12 14.33 -4.32
C GLU A 358 19.73 14.33 -4.97
N CYS A 359 18.66 14.34 -4.17
CA CYS A 359 17.30 14.38 -4.69
C CYS A 359 17.01 15.74 -5.33
N THR A 360 16.70 15.75 -6.62
CA THR A 360 16.43 16.98 -7.37
C THR A 360 15.30 17.82 -6.76
N LYS A 361 14.23 17.17 -6.27
CA LYS A 361 13.09 17.83 -5.60
C LYS A 361 13.42 18.41 -4.22
N CYS A 362 13.90 17.59 -3.28
CA CYS A 362 13.94 17.95 -1.84
C CYS A 362 15.34 18.09 -1.24
N LYS A 363 16.40 17.90 -2.05
CA LYS A 363 17.81 17.99 -1.64
C LYS A 363 18.23 17.02 -0.52
N ARG A 364 17.41 16.01 -0.20
CA ARG A 364 17.81 14.84 0.62
C ARG A 364 18.90 14.08 -0.14
N ASN A 365 20.03 13.83 0.50
CA ASN A 365 21.01 12.88 -0.01
C ASN A 365 20.50 11.44 0.14
N TYR A 366 20.80 10.59 -0.84
CA TYR A 366 20.42 9.17 -0.85
C TYR A 366 21.50 8.34 -1.55
N LYS A 367 21.42 7.02 -1.39
CA LYS A 367 22.24 6.03 -2.11
C LYS A 367 21.33 5.11 -2.90
N ILE A 368 21.90 4.43 -3.89
CA ILE A 368 21.29 3.27 -4.56
C ILE A 368 21.82 2.01 -3.88
N THR A 369 20.95 1.03 -3.62
CA THR A 369 21.39 -0.26 -3.05
C THR A 369 21.95 -1.20 -4.14
N PRO A 370 22.80 -2.19 -3.81
CA PRO A 370 23.29 -3.16 -4.80
C PRO A 370 22.16 -3.86 -5.56
N ASN A 371 21.06 -4.16 -4.87
CA ASN A 371 19.88 -4.81 -5.43
C ASN A 371 19.10 -3.84 -6.33
N GLU A 372 18.97 -2.58 -5.93
CA GLU A 372 18.25 -1.54 -6.69
C GLU A 372 18.99 -1.24 -8.01
N PHE A 373 20.32 -1.17 -7.96
CA PHE A 373 21.15 -1.06 -9.17
C PHE A 373 21.08 -2.31 -10.06
N SER A 374 21.18 -3.51 -9.47
CA SER A 374 21.09 -4.78 -10.22
C SER A 374 19.75 -4.93 -10.93
N PHE A 375 18.66 -4.58 -10.25
CA PHE A 375 17.30 -4.52 -10.80
C PHE A 375 17.20 -3.52 -11.96
N TYR A 376 17.75 -2.31 -11.80
CA TYR A 376 17.75 -1.30 -12.85
C TYR A 376 18.55 -1.72 -14.10
N LYS A 377 19.72 -2.35 -13.94
CA LYS A 377 20.48 -2.93 -15.07
C LYS A 377 19.69 -4.06 -15.75
N LYS A 378 19.10 -4.97 -14.98
CA LYS A 378 18.28 -6.10 -15.46
C LYS A 378 17.09 -5.64 -16.33
N TRP A 379 16.34 -4.65 -15.86
CA TRP A 379 15.10 -4.20 -16.50
C TRP A 379 15.24 -2.96 -17.42
N ARG A 380 16.47 -2.51 -17.67
CA ARG A 380 16.77 -1.29 -18.43
C ARG A 380 16.00 -0.06 -17.91
N ILE A 381 16.11 0.20 -16.61
CA ILE A 381 15.48 1.34 -15.94
C ILE A 381 16.57 2.36 -15.58
N PRO A 382 16.46 3.64 -15.96
CA PRO A 382 17.44 4.65 -15.55
C PRO A 382 17.41 4.92 -14.05
N VAL A 383 18.58 5.18 -13.47
CA VAL A 383 18.72 5.51 -12.03
C VAL A 383 17.83 6.70 -11.66
N PRO A 384 16.99 6.60 -10.61
CA PRO A 384 16.07 7.65 -10.22
C PRO A 384 16.83 8.90 -9.79
N ARG A 385 16.30 10.08 -10.17
CA ARG A 385 16.81 11.41 -9.77
C ARG A 385 16.12 11.99 -8.51
N ASN A 386 15.28 11.16 -7.86
CA ASN A 386 14.55 11.46 -6.64
C ASN A 386 14.83 10.38 -5.58
N CYS A 387 15.01 10.78 -4.33
CA CYS A 387 15.09 9.84 -3.20
C CYS A 387 13.73 9.16 -2.95
N PHE A 388 13.76 7.93 -2.42
CA PHE A 388 12.59 7.11 -2.02
C PHE A 388 11.37 7.92 -1.55
N PHE A 389 11.50 8.77 -0.53
CA PHE A 389 10.39 9.54 0.05
C PHE A 389 9.63 10.41 -0.98
N CYS A 390 10.32 10.99 -1.96
CA CYS A 390 9.69 11.77 -3.03
C CYS A 390 9.18 10.90 -4.19
N ARG A 391 9.59 9.62 -4.27
CA ARG A 391 8.94 8.60 -5.10
C ARG A 391 7.62 8.15 -4.43
N LEU A 392 7.67 7.83 -3.13
CA LEU A 392 6.54 7.44 -2.28
C LEU A 392 5.42 8.51 -2.29
N GLU A 393 5.76 9.76 -2.02
CA GLU A 393 4.85 10.91 -2.10
C GLU A 393 4.14 11.00 -3.47
N LYS A 394 4.88 10.82 -4.58
CA LYS A 394 4.27 10.79 -5.92
C LYS A 394 3.36 9.58 -6.09
N ARG A 395 3.74 8.38 -5.64
CA ARG A 395 2.87 7.19 -5.71
C ARG A 395 1.57 7.37 -4.92
N PHE A 396 1.63 7.96 -3.73
CA PHE A 396 0.42 8.28 -2.95
C PHE A 396 -0.52 9.22 -3.70
N SER A 397 -0.01 10.23 -4.41
CA SER A 397 -0.84 11.13 -5.22
C SER A 397 -1.60 10.44 -6.38
N LEU A 398 -1.17 9.25 -6.80
CA LEU A 398 -1.85 8.43 -7.81
C LEU A 398 -3.04 7.63 -7.24
N ARG A 399 -3.11 7.46 -5.90
CA ARG A 399 -4.29 6.87 -5.25
C ARG A 399 -5.41 7.92 -5.17
N THR A 400 -6.63 7.42 -5.20
CA THR A 400 -7.80 8.01 -4.53
C THR A 400 -7.56 8.01 -3.02
N LEU A 401 -7.96 9.08 -2.32
CA LEU A 401 -7.86 9.15 -0.84
C LEU A 401 -8.91 8.25 -0.19
N SER A 402 -8.70 7.88 1.06
CA SER A 402 -9.65 7.13 1.89
C SER A 402 -10.78 8.05 2.39
N SER A 403 -11.55 8.56 1.45
CA SER A 403 -12.66 9.50 1.64
C SER A 403 -13.66 9.35 0.49
N VAL A 404 -14.87 9.88 0.69
CA VAL A 404 -16.00 9.67 -0.23
C VAL A 404 -16.68 10.99 -0.52
N TRP A 405 -16.98 11.23 -1.80
CA TRP A 405 -17.69 12.40 -2.30
C TRP A 405 -18.82 11.99 -3.22
N HIS A 406 -19.95 12.68 -3.07
CA HIS A 406 -21.07 12.58 -3.99
C HIS A 406 -20.75 13.26 -5.32
N ARG A 407 -20.81 12.54 -6.44
CA ARG A 407 -20.59 13.08 -7.80
C ARG A 407 -21.61 12.56 -8.81
N LYS A 408 -21.70 13.27 -9.93
CA LYS A 408 -22.57 12.93 -11.07
C LYS A 408 -21.72 12.32 -12.20
N CYS A 409 -22.33 11.47 -13.01
CA CYS A 409 -21.71 10.89 -14.19
C CYS A 409 -21.31 11.97 -15.20
N MET A 410 -20.08 11.96 -15.67
CA MET A 410 -19.55 12.94 -16.64
C MET A 410 -19.81 12.56 -18.10
N LYS A 411 -20.54 11.47 -18.38
CA LYS A 411 -21.00 11.12 -19.73
C LYS A 411 -22.23 11.96 -20.09
N GLU A 412 -22.19 12.64 -21.22
CA GLU A 412 -23.30 13.45 -21.73
C GLU A 412 -24.63 12.66 -21.76
N GLY A 413 -25.73 13.33 -21.39
CA GLY A 413 -27.06 12.74 -21.28
C GLY A 413 -27.29 11.82 -20.08
N CYS A 414 -26.25 11.42 -19.34
CA CYS A 414 -26.39 10.59 -18.15
C CYS A 414 -26.83 11.41 -16.93
N LYS A 415 -27.87 10.95 -16.23
CA LYS A 415 -28.37 11.55 -14.99
C LYS A 415 -27.99 10.75 -13.73
N ASN A 416 -27.08 9.79 -13.86
CA ASN A 416 -26.70 8.93 -12.73
C ASN A 416 -25.77 9.67 -11.77
N GLU A 417 -26.00 9.48 -10.48
CA GLU A 417 -25.25 10.06 -9.37
C GLU A 417 -24.72 8.91 -8.50
N PHE A 418 -23.57 9.11 -7.86
CA PHE A 418 -22.85 8.06 -7.13
C PHE A 418 -21.91 8.62 -6.08
N GLU A 419 -21.62 7.79 -5.08
CA GLU A 419 -20.54 8.01 -4.13
C GLU A 419 -19.22 7.48 -4.70
N THR A 420 -18.14 8.25 -4.58
CA THR A 420 -16.84 7.93 -5.19
C THR A 420 -15.66 8.49 -4.38
N ALA A 421 -14.49 7.87 -4.50
CA ALA A 421 -13.24 8.35 -3.90
C ALA A 421 -12.48 9.38 -4.78
N TYR A 422 -13.08 9.86 -5.88
CA TYR A 422 -12.55 10.95 -6.70
C TYR A 422 -13.06 12.31 -6.20
N ALA A 423 -12.27 13.02 -5.41
CA ALA A 423 -12.59 14.37 -4.93
C ALA A 423 -12.99 15.34 -6.06
N PRO A 424 -13.93 16.30 -5.83
CA PRO A 424 -14.56 17.07 -6.91
C PRO A 424 -13.61 17.97 -7.73
N ASP A 425 -12.48 18.33 -7.14
CA ASP A 425 -11.39 19.13 -7.73
C ASP A 425 -10.47 18.32 -8.66
N ARG A 426 -10.50 16.99 -8.60
CA ARG A 426 -9.64 16.13 -9.41
C ARG A 426 -10.01 16.18 -10.90
N PRO A 427 -9.02 16.28 -11.82
CA PRO A 427 -9.24 16.58 -13.25
C PRO A 427 -9.74 15.40 -14.09
N GLU A 428 -10.22 14.33 -13.46
CA GLU A 428 -10.40 13.02 -14.08
C GLU A 428 -11.87 12.81 -14.51
N ILE A 429 -12.08 12.27 -15.71
CA ILE A 429 -13.43 12.06 -16.27
C ILE A 429 -14.07 10.83 -15.61
N ILE A 430 -15.07 11.02 -14.74
CA ILE A 430 -15.65 9.93 -13.95
C ILE A 430 -17.00 9.47 -14.53
N TYR A 431 -17.10 8.19 -14.90
CA TYR A 431 -18.33 7.58 -15.42
C TYR A 431 -18.94 6.58 -14.42
N CYS A 432 -20.27 6.53 -14.37
CA CYS A 432 -21.00 5.45 -13.71
C CYS A 432 -20.78 4.11 -14.44
N GLU A 433 -21.04 2.98 -13.76
CA GLU A 433 -20.87 1.62 -14.28
C GLU A 433 -21.33 1.45 -15.74
N ASN A 434 -22.59 1.78 -16.03
CA ASN A 434 -23.22 1.54 -17.34
C ASN A 434 -22.64 2.44 -18.46
N CYS A 435 -22.12 3.61 -18.12
CA CYS A 435 -21.45 4.49 -19.08
C CYS A 435 -19.99 4.09 -19.27
N TYR A 436 -19.33 3.59 -18.23
CA TYR A 436 -17.97 3.06 -18.32
C TYR A 436 -17.91 1.80 -19.17
N GLN A 437 -18.81 0.83 -18.92
CA GLN A 437 -18.87 -0.42 -19.67
C GLN A 437 -19.02 -0.17 -21.18
N LYS A 438 -19.97 0.68 -21.59
CA LYS A 438 -20.24 1.04 -23.00
C LYS A 438 -19.11 1.79 -23.73
N GLU A 439 -18.07 2.23 -23.03
CA GLU A 439 -16.90 2.91 -23.62
C GLU A 439 -15.65 2.00 -23.65
N VAL A 440 -15.70 0.85 -22.96
CA VAL A 440 -14.52 0.02 -22.64
C VAL A 440 -14.70 -1.46 -23.06
N TYR A 441 -15.95 -1.90 -23.27
CA TYR A 441 -16.33 -3.27 -23.65
C TYR A 441 -17.31 -3.25 -24.83
#